data_AF-A0A7J7V5Q0-F1
#
_entry.id   AF-A0A7J7V5Q0-F1
#
_cell.length_a   1.000
_cell.length_b   1.000
_cell.length_c   1.000
_cell.angle_alpha   90.00
_cell.angle_beta   90.00
_cell.angle_gamma   90.00
#
_symmetry.space_group_name_H-M   'P 1'
#
loop_
_entity.id
_entity.type
_entity.pdbx_description
1 polymer ?
#
loop_
_entity_poly.entity_id
_entity_poly.type
_entity_poly.pdbx_seq_one_letter_code
_entity_poly.pdbx_strand_id
1 'polypeptide(L)'
;MALFNKANCQAAMLALNMLGWIFTMVSMGLPNWRIWYIDSSPAPPWGLACVGMWKVCTYQPNSLQSRPMACHRYTYSDAYLPLDILLAQHLLLAASFLAFLGKRFIVMGLRRGYATQLQKDTTCDLFFTSRMLSITAGAFISIAVLCNYYAVINEEAIHFPPSFHIPYRPDRQEMGSTVYLAILAALLMLFSGLFTISFQQPPQQPNVSPISQV
;
A
#
# COMPACT_ATOMS: atom_id res chain seq x y z
N MET A 1 -19.53 13.73 -26.89
CA MET A 1 -18.22 14.10 -26.28
C MET A 1 -18.14 13.75 -24.79
N ALA A 2 -19.12 14.09 -23.95
CA ALA A 2 -19.09 13.83 -22.50
C ALA A 2 -18.99 12.34 -22.09
N LEU A 3 -19.60 11.43 -22.85
CA LEU A 3 -19.61 9.98 -22.55
C LEU A 3 -18.24 9.31 -22.80
N PHE A 4 -17.51 9.78 -23.82
CA PHE A 4 -16.14 9.34 -24.12
C PHE A 4 -15.15 9.79 -23.04
N ASN A 5 -15.32 11.01 -22.52
CA ASN A 5 -14.48 11.52 -21.43
C ASN A 5 -14.70 10.74 -20.12
N LYS A 6 -15.95 10.33 -19.83
CA LYS A 6 -16.26 9.48 -18.67
C LYS A 6 -15.66 8.07 -18.77
N ALA A 7 -15.74 7.43 -19.95
CA ALA A 7 -15.15 6.11 -20.16
C ALA A 7 -13.62 6.12 -20.01
N ASN A 8 -12.95 7.13 -20.59
CA ASN A 8 -11.51 7.30 -20.46
C ASN A 8 -11.10 7.57 -19.00
N CYS A 9 -11.88 8.36 -18.26
CA CYS A 9 -11.63 8.62 -16.85
C CYS A 9 -11.77 7.35 -16.00
N GLN A 10 -12.80 6.53 -16.22
CA GLN A 10 -12.97 5.25 -15.53
C GLN A 10 -11.82 4.28 -15.82
N ALA A 11 -11.39 4.18 -17.08
CA ALA A 11 -10.23 3.38 -17.47
C ALA A 11 -8.93 3.87 -16.79
N ALA A 12 -8.73 5.19 -16.73
CA ALA A 12 -7.61 5.78 -16.02
C ALA A 12 -7.64 5.45 -14.51
N MET A 13 -8.79 5.55 -13.85
CA MET A 13 -8.91 5.21 -12.42
C MET A 13 -8.63 3.72 -12.16
N LEU A 14 -9.08 2.82 -13.04
CA LEU A 14 -8.75 1.40 -12.97
C LEU A 14 -7.23 1.17 -13.12
N ALA A 15 -6.58 1.87 -14.05
CA ALA A 15 -5.13 1.79 -14.23
C ALA A 15 -4.37 2.30 -13.00
N LEU A 16 -4.78 3.43 -12.41
CA LEU A 16 -4.18 3.94 -11.17
C LEU A 16 -4.35 2.95 -10.01
N ASN A 17 -5.51 2.30 -9.89
CA ASN A 17 -5.72 1.26 -8.88
C ASN A 17 -4.84 0.02 -9.10
N MET A 18 -4.60 -0.37 -10.35
CA MET A 18 -3.65 -1.44 -10.69
C MET A 18 -2.23 -1.06 -10.30
N LEU A 19 -1.80 0.15 -10.64
CA LEU A 19 -0.46 0.65 -10.33
C LEU A 19 -0.24 0.76 -8.82
N GLY A 20 -1.22 1.30 -8.09
CA GLY A 20 -1.19 1.37 -6.63
C GLY A 20 -0.97 -0.01 -6.00
N TRP A 21 -1.70 -1.03 -6.46
CA TRP A 21 -1.52 -2.41 -5.97
C TRP A 21 -0.15 -2.99 -6.27
N ILE A 22 0.40 -2.75 -7.47
CA ILE A 22 1.76 -3.18 -7.81
C ILE A 22 2.76 -2.51 -6.88
N PHE A 23 2.64 -1.20 -6.66
CA PHE A 23 3.52 -0.46 -5.75
C PHE A 23 3.40 -0.94 -4.30
N THR A 24 2.21 -1.33 -3.82
CA THR A 24 2.05 -1.99 -2.51
C THR A 24 2.84 -3.30 -2.43
N MET A 25 2.74 -4.16 -3.46
CA MET A 25 3.46 -5.44 -3.47
C MET A 25 4.98 -5.23 -3.51
N VAL A 26 5.44 -4.27 -4.32
CA VAL A 26 6.86 -3.90 -4.42
C VAL A 26 7.35 -3.31 -3.10
N SER A 27 6.62 -2.35 -2.52
CA SER A 27 7.04 -1.71 -1.28
C SER A 27 7.08 -2.70 -0.13
N MET A 28 6.10 -3.60 -0.04
CA MET A 28 6.08 -4.68 0.94
C MET A 28 7.35 -5.53 0.87
N GLY A 29 7.86 -5.86 -0.33
CA GLY A 29 9.03 -6.74 -0.50
C GLY A 29 10.41 -6.07 -0.35
N LEU A 30 10.50 -4.74 -0.33
CA LEU A 30 11.76 -4.01 -0.27
C LEU A 30 12.29 -3.86 1.18
N PRO A 31 13.62 -3.92 1.38
CA PRO A 31 14.25 -3.75 2.71
C PRO A 31 14.39 -2.29 3.13
N ASN A 32 14.10 -1.31 2.26
CA ASN A 32 14.45 0.08 2.49
C ASN A 32 13.28 0.87 3.09
N TRP A 33 12.67 0.37 4.16
CA TRP A 33 11.64 1.12 4.90
C TRP A 33 12.27 2.03 5.95
N ARG A 34 13.26 1.51 6.68
CA ARG A 34 14.06 2.30 7.64
C ARG A 34 15.53 2.11 7.31
N ILE A 35 16.27 3.20 7.36
CA ILE A 35 17.71 3.23 7.16
C ILE A 35 18.35 3.51 8.51
N TRP A 36 19.22 2.60 8.94
CA TRP A 36 20.00 2.70 10.17
C TRP A 36 21.45 2.98 9.79
N TYR A 37 21.99 4.08 10.29
CA TYR A 37 23.41 4.39 10.21
C TYR A 37 24.10 3.84 11.45
N ILE A 38 25.22 3.16 11.22
CA ILE A 38 26.04 2.51 12.25
C ILE A 38 27.45 3.07 12.05
N ASP A 39 27.98 3.78 13.04
CA ASP A 39 29.34 4.27 13.02
C ASP A 39 30.32 3.12 13.28
N SER A 40 31.31 3.00 12.41
CA SER A 40 32.30 1.92 12.45
C SER A 40 33.31 2.12 13.58
N SER A 41 33.18 1.35 14.67
CA SER A 41 34.22 1.13 15.68
C SER A 41 34.47 -0.39 15.85
N PRO A 42 35.72 -0.82 16.11
CA PRO A 42 36.45 -1.69 15.20
C PRO A 42 35.81 -3.07 15.02
N ALA A 43 35.35 -3.28 13.77
CA ALA A 43 34.99 -4.53 13.12
C ALA A 43 33.69 -5.24 13.55
N PRO A 44 32.83 -5.64 12.59
CA PRO A 44 32.97 -5.46 11.13
C PRO A 44 32.56 -4.04 10.66
N PRO A 45 33.03 -3.57 9.49
CA PRO A 45 32.73 -2.24 8.96
C PRO A 45 31.34 -2.20 8.33
N TRP A 46 30.30 -2.02 9.14
CA TRP A 46 28.94 -1.76 8.63
C TRP A 46 28.76 -0.25 8.55
N GLY A 47 28.30 0.25 7.40
CA GLY A 47 27.98 1.67 7.27
C GLY A 47 26.49 1.95 7.15
N LEU A 48 25.67 0.90 7.02
CA LEU A 48 24.23 1.03 6.90
C LEU A 48 23.51 -0.31 7.10
N ALA A 49 22.37 -0.30 7.79
CA ALA A 49 21.41 -1.40 7.80
C ALA A 49 20.04 -0.91 7.31
N CYS A 50 19.51 -1.57 6.28
CA CYS A 50 18.17 -1.32 5.74
C CYS A 50 17.19 -2.33 6.32
N VAL A 51 16.26 -1.84 7.13
CA VAL A 51 15.21 -2.65 7.76
C VAL A 51 13.93 -2.54 6.94
N GLY A 52 13.49 -3.65 6.37
CA GLY A 52 12.20 -3.77 5.70
C GLY A 52 11.17 -4.47 6.57
N MET A 53 10.03 -4.76 5.96
CA MET A 53 8.95 -5.49 6.63
C MET A 53 9.26 -6.98 6.78
N TRP A 54 9.92 -7.60 5.81
CA TRP A 54 10.17 -9.07 5.79
C TRP A 54 11.64 -9.47 5.93
N LYS A 55 12.54 -8.50 5.86
CA LYS A 55 13.98 -8.75 5.88
C LYS A 55 14.75 -7.50 6.28
N VAL A 56 15.93 -7.72 6.85
CA VAL A 56 16.97 -6.71 7.05
C VAL A 56 18.13 -7.00 6.11
N CYS A 57 18.76 -5.97 5.56
CA CYS A 57 19.97 -6.10 4.75
C CYS A 57 21.02 -5.09 5.21
N THR A 58 22.29 -5.50 5.26
CA THR A 58 23.42 -4.66 5.66
C THR A 58 24.32 -4.31 4.47
N TYR A 59 24.92 -3.13 4.50
CA TYR A 59 25.73 -2.58 3.40
C TYR A 59 27.08 -2.03 3.90
N GLN A 60 28.08 -2.05 3.01
CA GLN A 60 29.39 -1.42 3.21
C GLN A 60 29.23 0.10 3.37
N PRO A 61 30.05 0.77 4.19
CA PRO A 61 30.14 2.23 4.21
C PRO A 61 30.21 2.83 2.80
N ASN A 62 29.44 3.89 2.56
CA ASN A 62 29.38 4.68 1.32
C ASN A 62 28.75 4.03 0.08
N SER A 63 27.96 2.94 0.19
CA SER A 63 27.35 2.35 -1.01
C SER A 63 25.96 1.70 -0.83
N LEU A 64 24.91 2.51 -0.79
CA LEU A 64 23.52 2.04 -0.97
C LEU A 64 23.27 1.41 -2.36
N GLN A 65 24.14 1.69 -3.34
CA GLN A 65 24.12 1.14 -4.69
C GLN A 65 24.92 -0.17 -4.85
N SER A 66 25.68 -0.59 -3.84
CA SER A 66 26.42 -1.84 -3.89
C SER A 66 25.57 -3.04 -3.47
N ARG A 67 26.06 -4.24 -3.80
CA ARG A 67 25.43 -5.50 -3.39
C ARG A 67 25.36 -5.56 -1.85
N PRO A 68 24.21 -5.96 -1.26
CA PRO A 68 24.12 -6.13 0.18
C PRO A 68 25.13 -7.17 0.65
N MET A 69 25.79 -6.90 1.77
CA MET A 69 26.76 -7.80 2.39
C MET A 69 26.07 -9.04 2.96
N ALA A 70 24.97 -8.81 3.68
CA ALA A 70 24.12 -9.86 4.22
C ALA A 70 22.66 -9.41 4.15
N CYS A 71 21.76 -10.36 3.94
CA CYS A 71 20.32 -10.14 4.06
C CYS A 71 19.70 -11.28 4.87
N HIS A 72 19.04 -10.94 5.96
CA HIS A 72 18.36 -11.88 6.83
C HIS A 72 16.85 -11.68 6.71
N ARG A 73 16.12 -12.76 6.42
CA ARG A 73 14.66 -12.75 6.38
C ARG A 73 14.13 -13.04 7.77
N TYR A 74 13.06 -12.35 8.14
CA TYR A 74 12.33 -12.65 9.37
C TYR A 74 11.32 -13.76 9.11
N THR A 75 11.06 -14.54 10.14
CA THR A 75 9.93 -15.48 10.19
C THR A 75 8.91 -14.94 11.17
N TYR A 76 7.61 -15.23 10.98
CA TYR A 76 6.57 -14.80 11.93
C TYR A 76 6.76 -15.27 13.37
N SER A 77 7.56 -16.34 13.57
CA SER A 77 7.92 -16.89 14.89
C SER A 77 9.03 -16.12 15.61
N ASP A 78 9.61 -15.11 14.97
CA ASP A 78 10.73 -14.35 15.51
C ASP A 78 10.25 -13.37 16.59
N ALA A 79 10.42 -13.74 17.85
CA ALA A 79 9.99 -12.94 19.01
C ALA A 79 10.71 -11.59 19.17
N TYR A 80 11.77 -11.34 18.41
CA TYR A 80 12.53 -10.09 18.43
C TYR A 80 11.94 -8.99 17.53
N LEU A 81 10.93 -9.31 16.71
CA LEU A 81 10.28 -8.30 15.87
C LEU A 81 9.41 -7.38 16.72
N PRO A 82 9.59 -6.06 16.61
CA PRO A 82 8.76 -5.11 17.34
C PRO A 82 7.34 -5.07 16.76
N LEU A 83 6.39 -4.66 17.61
CA LEU A 83 4.95 -4.74 17.31
C LEU A 83 4.53 -3.88 16.12
N ASP A 84 5.19 -2.74 15.92
CA ASP A 84 5.01 -1.83 14.79
C ASP A 84 5.31 -2.50 13.44
N ILE A 85 6.37 -3.31 13.34
CA ILE A 85 6.69 -4.07 12.12
C ILE A 85 5.66 -5.17 11.90
N LEU A 86 5.29 -5.91 12.95
CA LEU A 86 4.26 -6.94 12.86
C LEU A 86 2.93 -6.34 12.40
N LEU A 87 2.51 -5.22 12.98
CA LEU A 87 1.28 -4.54 12.59
C LEU A 87 1.34 -4.09 11.13
N ALA A 88 2.44 -3.48 10.69
CA ALA A 88 2.64 -3.07 9.31
C ALA A 88 2.60 -4.25 8.32
N GLN A 89 3.19 -5.40 8.66
CA GLN A 89 3.11 -6.63 7.85
C GLN A 89 1.66 -7.07 7.64
N HIS A 90 0.88 -7.16 8.72
CA HIS A 90 -0.52 -7.59 8.65
C HIS A 90 -1.37 -6.58 7.86
N LEU A 91 -1.17 -5.28 8.08
CA LEU A 91 -1.87 -4.23 7.34
C LEU A 91 -1.56 -4.25 5.84
N LEU A 92 -0.29 -4.41 5.46
CA LEU A 92 0.12 -4.48 4.04
C LEU A 92 -0.39 -5.75 3.36
N LEU A 93 -0.41 -6.89 4.05
CA LEU A 93 -1.00 -8.13 3.56
C LEU A 93 -2.51 -7.99 3.38
N ALA A 94 -3.21 -7.47 4.38
CA ALA A 94 -4.64 -7.23 4.32
C ALA A 94 -4.98 -6.27 3.18
N ALA A 95 -4.24 -5.16 3.04
CA ALA A 95 -4.41 -4.21 1.94
C ALA A 95 -4.24 -4.88 0.57
N SER A 96 -3.20 -5.69 0.41
CA SER A 96 -2.92 -6.42 -0.83
C SER A 96 -4.04 -7.40 -1.19
N PHE A 97 -4.57 -8.11 -0.19
CA PHE A 97 -5.70 -9.04 -0.37
C PHE A 97 -7.00 -8.31 -0.72
N LEU A 98 -7.33 -7.22 -0.01
CA LEU A 98 -8.52 -6.41 -0.29
C LEU A 98 -8.46 -5.78 -1.70
N ALA A 99 -7.31 -5.25 -2.08
CA ALA A 99 -7.09 -4.70 -3.42
C ALA A 99 -7.25 -5.78 -4.51
N PHE A 100 -6.79 -7.00 -4.25
CA PHE A 100 -6.98 -8.13 -5.16
C PHE A 100 -8.45 -8.55 -5.27
N LEU A 101 -9.18 -8.64 -4.15
CA LEU A 101 -10.62 -8.93 -4.14
C LEU A 101 -11.41 -7.86 -4.90
N GLY A 102 -11.10 -6.57 -4.71
CA GLY A 102 -11.73 -5.49 -5.46
C GLY A 102 -11.58 -5.67 -6.97
N LYS A 103 -10.37 -6.03 -7.43
CA LYS A 103 -10.11 -6.31 -8.86
C LYS A 103 -10.96 -7.48 -9.37
N ARG A 104 -11.14 -8.54 -8.58
CA ARG A 104 -12.03 -9.65 -8.93
C ARG A 104 -13.48 -9.19 -9.09
N PHE A 105 -13.97 -8.33 -8.19
CA PHE A 105 -15.33 -7.78 -8.31
C PHE A 105 -15.51 -6.90 -9.54
N ILE A 106 -14.51 -6.10 -9.92
CA ILE A 106 -14.52 -5.35 -11.18
C ILE A 106 -14.64 -6.30 -12.38
N VAL A 107 -13.80 -7.34 -12.44
CA VAL A 107 -13.83 -8.32 -13.54
C VAL A 107 -15.18 -9.05 -13.61
N MET A 108 -15.74 -9.43 -12.46
CA MET A 108 -17.06 -10.05 -12.38
C MET A 108 -18.17 -9.10 -12.85
N GLY A 109 -18.13 -7.84 -12.43
CA GLY A 109 -19.08 -6.80 -12.83
C GLY A 109 -19.04 -6.55 -14.34
N LEU A 110 -17.84 -6.45 -14.92
CA LEU A 110 -17.65 -6.32 -16.37
C LEU A 110 -18.20 -7.55 -17.11
N ARG A 111 -17.83 -8.77 -16.71
CA ARG A 111 -18.31 -10.01 -17.34
C ARG A 111 -19.84 -10.12 -17.33
N ARG A 112 -20.49 -9.79 -16.20
CA ARG A 112 -21.95 -9.78 -16.09
C ARG A 112 -22.57 -8.70 -16.98
N GLY A 113 -22.00 -7.49 -17.01
CA GLY A 113 -22.48 -6.40 -17.87
C GLY A 113 -22.38 -6.69 -19.37
N TYR A 114 -21.37 -7.46 -19.80
CA TYR A 114 -21.27 -7.93 -21.19
C TYR A 114 -22.20 -9.11 -21.51
N ALA A 115 -22.50 -9.97 -20.54
CA ALA A 115 -23.31 -11.19 -20.74
C ALA A 115 -24.83 -10.97 -20.64
N THR A 116 -25.28 -9.93 -19.92
CA THR A 116 -26.71 -9.65 -19.74
C THR A 116 -26.99 -8.15 -19.78
N GLN A 117 -27.86 -7.72 -20.70
CA GLN A 117 -28.44 -6.38 -20.74
C GLN A 117 -29.44 -6.12 -19.58
N LEU A 118 -29.55 -7.05 -18.63
CA LEU A 118 -30.63 -7.13 -17.66
C LEU A 118 -30.04 -7.47 -16.27
N GLN A 119 -29.82 -6.44 -15.45
CA GLN A 119 -29.95 -6.38 -13.97
C GLN A 119 -29.00 -5.30 -13.42
N LYS A 120 -29.51 -4.06 -13.44
CA LYS A 120 -28.78 -2.83 -13.09
C LYS A 120 -28.39 -2.79 -11.61
N ASP A 121 -29.19 -3.41 -10.73
CA ASP A 121 -29.01 -3.32 -9.28
C ASP A 121 -27.84 -4.16 -8.76
N THR A 122 -27.76 -5.44 -9.14
CA THR A 122 -26.68 -6.35 -8.68
C THR A 122 -25.30 -5.97 -9.23
N THR A 123 -25.26 -5.37 -10.42
CA THR A 123 -24.01 -4.95 -11.04
C THR A 123 -23.47 -3.66 -10.39
N CYS A 124 -24.36 -2.75 -9.97
CA CYS A 124 -23.99 -1.53 -9.26
C CYS A 124 -23.34 -1.84 -7.90
N ASP A 125 -23.85 -2.86 -7.21
CA ASP A 125 -23.36 -3.29 -5.90
C ASP A 125 -21.92 -3.85 -5.93
N LEU A 126 -21.56 -4.61 -6.99
CA LEU A 126 -20.22 -5.17 -7.17
C LEU A 126 -19.16 -4.07 -7.39
N PHE A 127 -19.46 -3.07 -8.23
CA PHE A 127 -18.55 -1.96 -8.46
C PHE A 127 -18.39 -1.11 -7.21
N PHE A 128 -19.48 -0.83 -6.47
CA PHE A 128 -19.43 -0.10 -5.21
C PHE A 128 -18.55 -0.83 -4.17
N THR A 129 -18.76 -2.14 -4.02
CA THR A 129 -17.97 -2.98 -3.11
C THR A 129 -16.48 -2.96 -3.47
N SER A 130 -16.13 -3.10 -4.76
CA SER A 130 -14.73 -2.99 -5.19
C SER A 130 -14.07 -1.67 -4.79
N ARG A 131 -14.84 -0.58 -4.81
CA ARG A 131 -14.33 0.77 -4.57
C ARG A 131 -14.10 1.02 -3.10
N MET A 132 -15.01 0.54 -2.24
CA MET A 132 -14.81 0.51 -0.80
C MET A 132 -13.56 -0.30 -0.43
N LEU A 133 -13.38 -1.48 -1.03
CA LEU A 133 -12.18 -2.30 -0.80
C LEU A 133 -10.88 -1.57 -1.19
N SER A 134 -10.88 -0.81 -2.29
CA SER A 134 -9.73 0.00 -2.70
C SER A 134 -9.42 1.11 -1.68
N ILE A 135 -10.45 1.80 -1.17
CA ILE A 135 -10.29 2.84 -0.16
C ILE A 135 -9.76 2.25 1.15
N THR A 136 -10.33 1.13 1.60
CA THR A 136 -9.86 0.43 2.81
C THR A 136 -8.42 -0.06 2.66
N ALA A 137 -8.05 -0.61 1.50
CA ALA A 137 -6.67 -1.00 1.23
C ALA A 137 -5.71 0.19 1.29
N GLY A 138 -6.07 1.32 0.66
CA GLY A 138 -5.30 2.56 0.75
C GLY A 138 -5.14 3.06 2.18
N ALA A 139 -6.21 3.01 2.99
CA ALA A 139 -6.16 3.40 4.40
C ALA A 139 -5.22 2.50 5.22
N PHE A 140 -5.23 1.19 5.02
CA PHE A 140 -4.32 0.26 5.69
C PHE A 140 -2.85 0.53 5.35
N ILE A 141 -2.54 0.84 4.09
CA ILE A 141 -1.18 1.23 3.68
C ILE A 141 -0.77 2.53 4.37
N SER A 142 -1.66 3.52 4.42
CA SER A 142 -1.40 4.78 5.13
C SER A 142 -1.13 4.57 6.62
N ILE A 143 -1.90 3.70 7.29
CA ILE A 143 -1.66 3.36 8.70
C ILE A 143 -0.29 2.68 8.86
N ALA A 144 0.07 1.73 8.00
CA ALA A 144 1.39 1.10 8.05
C ALA A 144 2.54 2.10 7.87
N VAL A 145 2.39 3.08 6.98
CA VAL A 145 3.34 4.19 6.80
C VAL A 145 3.42 5.06 8.05
N LEU A 146 2.29 5.39 8.67
CA LEU A 146 2.26 6.19 9.90
C LEU A 146 2.93 5.45 11.06
N CYS A 147 2.65 4.16 11.26
CA CYS A 147 3.36 3.34 12.25
C CYS A 147 4.86 3.34 11.99
N ASN A 148 5.28 3.24 10.72
CA ASN A 148 6.68 3.30 10.36
C ASN A 148 7.32 4.66 10.71
N TYR A 149 6.63 5.74 10.41
CA TYR A 149 7.04 7.11 10.71
C TYR A 149 7.21 7.36 12.21
N TYR A 150 6.23 6.93 13.03
CA TYR A 150 6.31 7.05 14.49
C TYR A 150 7.51 6.31 15.07
N ALA A 151 7.77 5.08 14.62
CA ALA A 151 8.91 4.31 15.08
C ALA A 151 10.27 4.94 14.68
N VAL A 152 10.33 5.62 13.54
CA VAL A 152 11.53 6.36 13.11
C VAL A 152 11.77 7.60 13.97
N ILE A 153 10.72 8.38 14.27
CA ILE A 153 10.84 9.58 15.10
C ILE A 153 11.20 9.25 16.55
N ASN A 154 10.68 8.14 17.08
CA ASN A 154 10.97 7.71 18.44
C ASN A 154 12.28 6.92 18.57
N GLU A 155 13.04 6.76 17.48
CA GLU A 155 14.30 6.01 17.43
C GLU A 155 14.17 4.61 18.07
N GLU A 156 13.08 3.91 17.70
CA GLU A 156 12.75 2.60 18.27
C GLU A 156 13.82 1.56 17.89
N ALA A 157 14.39 0.93 18.91
CA ALA A 157 15.41 -0.10 18.79
C ALA A 157 14.79 -1.47 18.45
N ILE A 158 15.61 -2.35 17.88
CA ILE A 158 15.23 -3.72 17.50
C ILE A 158 16.29 -4.67 18.05
N HIS A 159 15.85 -5.68 18.80
CA HIS A 159 16.74 -6.67 19.41
C HIS A 159 17.16 -7.75 18.42
N PHE A 160 17.87 -7.39 17.36
CA PHE A 160 18.34 -8.37 16.38
C PHE A 160 19.24 -9.43 17.04
N PRO A 161 19.16 -10.70 16.59
CA PRO A 161 20.06 -11.75 17.07
C PRO A 161 21.53 -11.36 16.87
N PRO A 162 22.44 -11.71 17.80
CA PRO A 162 23.87 -11.40 17.68
C PRO A 162 24.50 -11.91 16.37
N SER A 163 23.96 -12.98 15.79
CA SER A 163 24.41 -13.56 14.52
C SER A 163 24.27 -12.62 13.32
N PHE A 164 23.41 -11.58 13.41
CA PHE A 164 23.22 -10.61 12.33
C PHE A 164 24.28 -9.51 12.37
N HIS A 165 25.04 -9.41 13.47
CA HIS A 165 26.08 -8.39 13.66
C HIS A 165 25.54 -6.94 13.51
N ILE A 166 24.26 -6.73 13.84
CA ILE A 166 23.60 -5.42 13.87
C ILE A 166 23.55 -4.95 15.32
N PRO A 167 23.95 -3.71 15.64
CA PRO A 167 23.86 -3.20 16.99
C PRO A 167 22.41 -3.09 17.45
N TYR A 168 22.22 -3.07 18.77
CA TYR A 168 20.89 -2.95 19.38
C TYR A 168 20.15 -1.66 18.96
N ARG A 169 20.90 -0.55 18.84
CA ARG A 169 20.36 0.77 18.47
C ARG A 169 21.20 1.38 17.34
N PRO A 170 20.59 2.07 16.38
CA PRO A 170 21.33 2.85 15.39
C PRO A 170 21.89 4.14 16.01
N ASP A 171 22.96 4.68 15.42
CA ASP A 171 23.46 6.01 15.77
C ASP A 171 22.58 7.10 15.17
N ARG A 172 22.02 6.81 13.99
CA ARG A 172 21.04 7.66 13.32
C ARG A 172 20.05 6.82 12.54
N GLN A 173 18.79 7.25 12.53
CA GLN A 173 17.71 6.58 11.83
C GLN A 173 17.02 7.52 10.84
N GLU A 174 16.75 7.04 9.63
CA GLU A 174 16.05 7.78 8.58
C GLU A 174 14.96 6.93 7.91
N MET A 175 13.98 7.59 7.31
CA MET A 175 13.00 6.93 6.45
C MET A 175 13.66 6.50 5.14
N GLY A 176 13.44 5.25 4.76
CA GLY A 176 13.95 4.73 3.50
C GLY A 176 13.07 5.09 2.31
N SER A 177 13.63 4.96 1.10
CA SER A 177 12.95 5.31 -0.15
C SER A 177 11.66 4.52 -0.42
N THR A 178 11.53 3.34 0.19
CA THR A 178 10.34 2.49 0.05
C THR A 178 9.10 3.13 0.64
N VAL A 179 9.26 3.97 1.67
CA VAL A 179 8.13 4.67 2.33
C VAL A 179 7.43 5.59 1.33
N TYR A 180 8.17 6.33 0.51
CA TYR A 180 7.58 7.20 -0.51
C TYR A 180 6.81 6.39 -1.58
N LEU A 181 7.31 5.20 -1.94
CA LEU A 181 6.61 4.30 -2.84
C LEU A 181 5.30 3.78 -2.22
N ALA A 182 5.29 3.47 -0.93
CA ALA A 182 4.09 3.07 -0.20
C ALA A 182 3.07 4.23 -0.07
N ILE A 183 3.54 5.46 0.16
CA ILE A 183 2.69 6.66 0.15
C ILE A 183 2.03 6.84 -1.22
N LEU A 184 2.82 6.74 -2.30
CA LEU A 184 2.30 6.83 -3.65
C LEU A 184 1.26 5.73 -3.91
N ALA A 185 1.53 4.49 -3.49
CA ALA A 185 0.58 3.38 -3.58
C ALA A 185 -0.74 3.68 -2.87
N ALA A 186 -0.68 4.18 -1.63
CA ALA A 186 -1.85 4.53 -0.83
C ALA A 186 -2.69 5.63 -1.52
N LEU A 187 -2.05 6.70 -2.00
CA LEU A 187 -2.72 7.79 -2.71
C LEU A 187 -3.41 7.29 -3.98
N LEU A 188 -2.74 6.47 -4.78
CA LEU A 188 -3.31 5.88 -5.99
C LEU A 188 -4.55 5.03 -5.69
N MET A 189 -4.53 4.23 -4.62
CA MET A 189 -5.68 3.42 -4.20
C MET A 189 -6.85 4.25 -3.64
N LEU A 190 -6.55 5.29 -2.86
CA LEU A 190 -7.55 6.19 -2.29
C LEU A 190 -8.23 7.01 -3.38
N PHE A 191 -7.46 7.66 -4.25
CA PHE A 191 -8.00 8.48 -5.32
C PHE A 191 -8.80 7.67 -6.34
N SER A 192 -8.30 6.49 -6.74
CA SER A 192 -9.05 5.64 -7.68
C SER A 192 -10.39 5.17 -7.11
N GLY A 193 -10.47 4.88 -5.81
CA GLY A 193 -11.73 4.54 -5.15
C GLY A 193 -12.71 5.71 -5.06
N LEU A 194 -12.21 6.88 -4.62
CA LEU A 194 -12.98 8.10 -4.37
C LEU A 194 -13.55 8.74 -5.65
N PHE A 195 -12.71 8.97 -6.67
CA PHE A 195 -13.16 9.61 -7.92
C PHE A 195 -14.20 8.78 -8.65
N THR A 196 -14.10 7.46 -8.55
CA THR A 196 -15.12 6.58 -9.11
C THR A 196 -16.48 6.74 -8.39
N ILE A 197 -16.58 7.28 -7.16
CA ILE A 197 -17.89 7.60 -6.49
C ILE A 197 -18.54 8.69 -7.34
N SER A 198 -17.81 9.78 -7.55
CA SER A 198 -18.32 11.02 -8.11
C SER A 198 -18.82 10.86 -9.56
N PHE A 199 -18.17 10.01 -10.36
CA PHE A 199 -18.58 9.81 -11.76
C PHE A 199 -19.76 8.87 -11.97
N GLN A 200 -20.17 8.12 -10.93
CA GLN A 200 -21.19 7.06 -11.04
C GLN A 200 -22.56 7.48 -10.49
N GLN A 201 -22.67 8.66 -9.85
CA GLN A 201 -23.98 9.20 -9.46
C GLN A 201 -24.82 9.52 -10.71
N PRO A 202 -26.04 8.96 -10.84
CA PRO A 202 -26.97 9.41 -11.88
C PRO A 202 -27.40 10.85 -11.56
N PRO A 203 -27.64 11.71 -12.57
CA PRO A 203 -28.22 13.03 -12.33
C PRO A 203 -29.57 12.86 -11.62
N GLN A 204 -29.76 13.57 -10.50
CA GLN A 204 -31.08 13.66 -9.85
C GLN A 204 -32.08 14.17 -10.90
N GLN A 205 -33.09 13.38 -11.24
CA GLN A 205 -34.24 13.90 -11.98
C GLN A 205 -34.97 14.88 -11.04
N PRO A 206 -35.27 16.12 -11.48
CA PRO A 206 -36.11 17.02 -10.71
C PRO A 206 -37.51 16.39 -10.60
N ASN A 207 -38.06 16.32 -9.37
CA ASN A 207 -39.44 15.94 -9.15
C ASN A 207 -40.36 16.91 -9.89
N VAL A 208 -40.89 16.51 -11.05
CA VAL A 208 -42.01 17.21 -11.69
C VAL A 208 -43.28 16.64 -11.09
N SER A 209 -43.95 17.42 -10.24
CA SER A 209 -45.30 17.13 -9.77
C SER A 209 -46.28 17.24 -10.94
N PRO A 210 -47.22 16.29 -11.13
CA PRO A 210 -48.27 16.45 -12.11
C PRO A 210 -49.24 17.53 -11.61
N ILE A 211 -49.28 18.66 -12.32
CA ILE A 211 -50.34 19.67 -12.19
C ILE A 211 -51.63 19.01 -12.67
N SER A 212 -52.59 18.84 -11.76
CA SER A 212 -53.98 18.51 -12.08
C SER A 212 -54.56 19.61 -12.96
N GLN A 213 -54.92 19.27 -14.20
CA GLN A 213 -55.82 20.11 -15.00
C GLN A 213 -57.18 19.41 -15.10
N VAL A 214 -58.14 20.10 -14.47
CA VAL A 214 -59.62 20.16 -14.60
C VAL A 214 -60.30 19.05 -15.40
#